data_AF-Q0RC07-F1
#
_entry.id   AF-Q0RC07-F1
#
_cell.length_a   1.000
_cell.length_b   1.000
_cell.length_c   1.000
_cell.angle_alpha   90.00
_cell.angle_beta   90.00
_cell.angle_gamma   90.00
#
_symmetry.space_group_name_H-M   'P 1'
#
loop_
_entity.id
_entity.type
_entity.pdbx_description
1 polymer ?
#
loop_
_entity_poly.entity_id
_entity_poly.type
_entity_poly.pdbx_seq_one_letter_code
_entity_poly.pdbx_strand_id
1 'polypeptide(L)' 'MVGIGDIAFQLKITRQAVDYWTRKDSRFPAPLQVINAPTGSGAKGTRVWRKREVDAWIVEHYRRRKQ' A
#
# COMPACT_ATOMS: atom_id res chain seq x y z
N MET A 1 -5.25 3.78 10.36
CA MET A 1 -4.43 2.91 9.48
C MET A 1 -5.14 2.75 8.15
N VAL A 2 -4.43 2.37 7.09
CA VAL A 2 -5.02 2.14 5.76
C VAL A 2 -4.58 0.79 5.21
N GLY A 3 -5.49 0.08 4.54
CA GLY A 3 -5.20 -1.15 3.80
C GLY A 3 -5.16 -0.91 2.29
N ILE A 4 -4.87 -1.97 1.53
CA ILE A 4 -4.82 -1.92 0.05
C ILE A 4 -6.12 -1.34 -0.57
N GLY A 5 -7.28 -1.62 0.04
CA GLY A 5 -8.57 -1.11 -0.43
C GLY A 5 -8.70 0.41 -0.34
N ASP A 6 -8.29 0.99 0.79
CA ASP A 6 -8.36 2.44 1.02
C ASP A 6 -7.42 3.18 0.05
N ILE A 7 -6.21 2.64 -0.15
CA ILE A 7 -5.19 3.20 -1.04
C ILE A 7 -5.67 3.14 -2.49
N ALA A 8 -6.26 2.00 -2.90
CA ALA A 8 -6.84 1.82 -4.23
C ALA A 8 -7.95 2.83 -4.50
N PHE A 9 -8.83 3.04 -3.51
CA PHE A 9 -9.91 4.02 -3.58
C PHE A 9 -9.37 5.46 -3.74
N GLN A 10 -8.39 5.85 -2.92
CA GLN A 10 -7.78 7.18 -2.97
C GLN A 10 -7.07 7.47 -4.29
N LEU A 11 -6.34 6.49 -4.83
CA LEU A 11 -5.61 6.61 -6.09
C LEU A 11 -6.48 6.39 -7.34
N LYS A 12 -7.73 5.93 -7.16
CA LYS A 12 -8.64 5.53 -8.24
C LYS A 12 -8.01 4.47 -9.17
N ILE A 13 -7.34 3.48 -8.58
CA ILE A 13 -6.73 2.35 -9.30
C ILE A 13 -7.17 1.02 -8.68
N THR A 14 -6.83 -0.09 -9.33
CA THR A 14 -7.20 -1.43 -8.82
C THR A 14 -6.37 -1.81 -7.59
N ARG A 15 -6.93 -2.68 -6.73
CA ARG A 15 -6.20 -3.29 -5.60
C ARG A 15 -4.96 -4.04 -6.06
N GLN A 16 -5.01 -4.68 -7.23
CA GLN A 16 -3.89 -5.39 -7.84
C GLN A 16 -2.76 -4.45 -8.26
N ALA A 17 -3.09 -3.27 -8.81
CA ALA A 17 -2.10 -2.25 -9.11
C ALA A 17 -1.43 -1.77 -7.82
N VAL A 18 -2.19 -1.49 -6.75
CA VAL A 18 -1.61 -1.12 -5.44
C VAL A 18 -0.71 -2.25 -4.91
N ASP A 19 -1.14 -3.50 -4.94
CA ASP A 19 -0.33 -4.65 -4.51
C ASP A 19 0.99 -4.73 -5.28
N TYR A 20 0.97 -4.51 -6.59
CA TYR A 20 2.16 -4.42 -7.42
C TYR A 20 3.10 -3.29 -6.95
N TRP A 21 2.60 -2.06 -6.80
CA TRP A 21 3.41 -0.91 -6.37
C TRP A 21 4.04 -1.14 -4.99
N THR A 22 3.27 -1.68 -4.04
CA THR A 22 3.77 -1.98 -2.67
C THR A 22 4.90 -3.02 -2.64
N ARG A 23 5.13 -3.75 -3.74
CA ARG A 23 6.21 -4.74 -3.88
C ARG A 23 7.34 -4.25 -4.78
N LYS A 24 7.04 -3.38 -5.76
CA LYS A 24 7.99 -2.94 -6.79
C LYS A 24 8.64 -1.60 -6.51
N ASP A 25 7.92 -0.66 -5.91
CA ASP A 25 8.47 0.66 -5.59
C ASP A 25 9.19 0.61 -4.24
N SER A 26 10.52 0.68 -4.27
CA SER A 26 11.36 0.68 -3.07
C SER A 26 11.14 1.90 -2.17
N ARG A 27 10.48 2.95 -2.68
CA ARG A 27 10.14 4.15 -1.92
C ARG A 27 8.75 4.06 -1.31
N PHE A 28 7.96 3.02 -1.64
CA PHE A 28 6.68 2.77 -1.00
C PHE A 28 6.91 2.41 0.49
N PRO A 29 6.12 2.96 1.42
CA PRO A 29 6.32 2.71 2.85
C PRO A 29 6.18 1.22 3.20
N ALA A 30 7.01 0.76 4.13
CA ALA A 30 6.91 -0.59 4.66
C ALA A 30 5.56 -0.78 5.40
N PRO A 31 4.94 -1.98 5.33
CA PRO A 31 3.72 -2.26 6.07
C PRO A 31 3.99 -2.14 7.58
N LEU A 32 3.08 -1.46 8.28
CA LEU A 32 3.11 -1.35 9.74
C LEU A 32 2.82 -2.70 10.39
N GLN A 33 1.87 -3.44 9.83
CA GLN A 33 1.44 -4.73 10.35
C GLN A 33 0.85 -5.60 9.23
N VAL A 34 0.81 -6.90 9.48
CA VAL A 34 -0.01 -7.86 8.75
C VAL A 34 -1.10 -8.36 9.69
N ILE A 35 -2.36 -8.10 9.36
CA ILE A 35 -3.53 -8.51 10.14
C ILE A 35 -4.26 -9.66 9.44
N ASN A 36 -5.10 -10.40 10.16
CA ASN A 36 -5.89 -11.52 9.60
C ASN A 36 -5.03 -12.54 8.84
N ALA A 37 -3.79 -12.77 9.27
CA ALA A 37 -2.97 -13.85 8.74
C ALA A 37 -3.51 -15.17 9.33
N PRO A 38 -4.12 -16.06 8.53
CA PRO A 38 -4.59 -17.34 9.04
C PRO A 38 -3.40 -18.15 9.55
N THR A 39 -3.46 -18.52 10.83
CA THR A 39 -2.44 -19.36 11.46
C THR A 39 -2.39 -20.71 10.75
N GLY A 40 -1.22 -21.07 10.21
CA GLY A 40 -0.96 -22.40 9.66
C GLY A 40 -1.30 -22.63 8.18
N SER A 41 -1.84 -21.66 7.41
CA SER A 41 -2.23 -21.91 6.01
C SER A 41 -1.27 -21.39 4.93
N GLY A 42 -0.16 -20.75 5.31
CA GLY A 42 0.76 -20.11 4.36
C GLY A 42 0.16 -18.92 3.59
N ALA A 43 -1.12 -18.60 3.81
CA ALA A 43 -1.77 -17.46 3.18
C ALA A 43 -1.28 -16.14 3.81
N LYS A 44 -1.03 -15.16 2.94
CA LYS A 44 -0.55 -13.84 3.35
C LYS A 44 -1.71 -13.06 3.96
N GLY A 45 -1.58 -12.64 5.21
CA GLY A 45 -2.53 -11.72 5.84
C GLY A 45 -2.59 -10.36 5.14
N THR A 46 -3.52 -9.52 5.57
CA THR A 46 -3.73 -8.18 5.03
C THR A 46 -2.67 -7.22 5.55
N ARG A 47 -1.88 -6.65 4.64
CA ARG A 47 -0.90 -5.60 4.95
C ARG A 47 -1.61 -4.27 5.19
N VAL A 48 -1.20 -3.56 6.25
CA VAL A 48 -1.75 -2.26 6.64
C VAL A 48 -0.62 -1.26 6.89
N TRP A 49 -0.85 0.00 6.55
CA TRP A 49 0.14 1.08 6.61
C TRP A 49 -0.33 2.25 7.47
N ARG A 50 0.64 3.09 7.88
CA ARG A 50 0.33 4.40 8.45
C ARG A 50 -0.19 5.32 7.34
N LYS A 51 -1.36 5.91 7.55
CA LYS A 51 -2.01 6.80 6.58
C LYS A 51 -1.07 7.94 6.14
N ARG A 52 -0.39 8.58 7.10
CA ARG A 52 0.53 9.71 6.86
C ARG A 52 1.68 9.36 5.92
N GLU A 53 2.25 8.16 6.04
CA GLU A 53 3.37 7.72 5.20
C GLU A 53 2.92 7.44 3.77
N VAL A 54 1.73 6.82 3.62
CA VAL A 54 1.12 6.62 2.31
C VAL A 54 0.78 7.95 1.65
N ASP A 55 0.14 8.88 2.36
CA ASP A 55 -0.19 10.21 1.82
C ASP A 55 1.07 10.96 1.35
N ALA A 56 2.16 10.91 2.13
CA ALA A 56 3.43 11.51 1.74
C ALA A 56 4.01 10.87 0.47
N TRP A 57 3.97 9.53 0.37
CA TRP A 57 4.38 8.81 -0.83
C TRP A 57 3.53 9.20 -2.06
N ILE A 58 2.20 9.34 -1.89
CA ILE A 58 1.28 9.72 -2.99
C ILE A 58 1.64 11.11 -3.53
N VAL A 59 1.81 12.11 -2.65
CA VAL A 59 2.18 13.47 -3.06
C VAL A 59 3.49 13.46 -3.85
N GLU A 60 4.48 12.73 -3.35
CA GLU A 60 5.79 12.63 -3.97
C GLU A 60 5.76 11.86 -5.30
N HIS A 61 4.95 10.80 -5.41
CA HIS A 61 4.73 10.06 -6.65
C HIS A 61 4.18 10.96 -7.75
N TYR A 62 3.16 11.78 -7.44
CA TYR A 62 2.59 12.72 -8.40
C TYR A 62 3.52 13.89 -8.72
N ARG A 63 4.33 14.35 -7.76
CA ARG A 63 5.36 15.38 -8.02
C ARG A 63 6.33 14.92 -9.10
N ARG A 64 6.84 13.69 -9.00
CA ARG A 64 7.80 13.13 -9.97
C ARG A 64 7.22 12.91 -11.35
N ARG A 65 5.93 12.56 -11.45
CA ARG A 65 5.27 12.38 -12.76
C ARG A 65 5.03 13.69 -13.53
N LYS A 66 5.12 14.84 -12.86
CA LYS A 66 4.96 16.16 -13.49
C LYS A 66 6.30 16.76 -13.96
N GLN A 67 7.42 16.14 -13.60
CA GLN A 67 8.76 16.48 -14.09
C GLN A 67 9.10 15.59 -15.28
#